data_AF-A0A166JD87-F1
#
_entry.id   AF-A0A166JD87-F1
#
_cell.length_a   1.000
_cell.length_b   1.000
_cell.length_c   1.000
_cell.angle_alpha   90.00
_cell.angle_beta   90.00
_cell.angle_gamma   90.00
#
_symmetry.space_group_name_H-M   'P 1'
#
loop_
_entity.id
_entity.type
_entity.pdbx_description
1 polymer ?
#
loop_
_entity_poly.entity_id
_entity_poly.type
_entity_poly.pdbx_seq_one_letter_code
_entity_poly.pdbx_strand_id
1 'polypeptide(L)'
;MITPRLSTTLFLITPLKTSASVLKSSYTDILEVAGIVPDVLPSFAGTMLGLQFPGLPNTISVGAGLSVEQVAEAPAFYMTDVITNGQRGDYVVIIADPDAPTPQDRSFANIRHLVAPNMKIDSLGKLVNSTPALWDYVSPAPPDGSAPHRYTVLVYQQPPGFVEAATTLINNTNYIEWSLDDFASTTGLEEPVAGTFFLTGSNETAAHSVSGVDAAFASSGIVPDLIPFFSSSALLDISYPSTAGNGSFIVNAGMNLTVEQIAAEPEYLLTYEAVDSTGSFVLLMLDPDAPTPSNNSVANVVHLLAHGLHPSSDLNVYAPLKNTTPALADYYPPTPPSGSAPHRYTILLYAEPEGFAEKAEGLVPADRISFNLTDFVAKTGLGAPLAGNFFYSGQNITIS
;
A
#
# COMPACT_ATOMS: atom_id res chain seq x y z
N MET A 1 5.22 -61.72 -19.57
CA MET A 1 5.77 -60.50 -18.91
C MET A 1 5.50 -59.34 -19.84
N ILE A 2 4.51 -58.51 -19.51
CA ILE A 2 4.12 -57.33 -20.29
C ILE A 2 4.50 -56.13 -19.43
N THR A 3 5.44 -55.33 -19.90
CA THR A 3 5.81 -54.04 -19.28
C THR A 3 4.85 -52.96 -19.78
N PRO A 4 4.29 -52.08 -18.91
CA PRO A 4 3.53 -50.94 -19.38
C PRO A 4 4.48 -49.80 -19.75
N ARG A 5 4.24 -49.17 -20.92
CA ARG A 5 4.81 -47.88 -21.28
C ARG A 5 4.07 -46.80 -20.51
N LEU A 6 4.78 -46.08 -19.63
CA LEU A 6 4.32 -44.81 -19.08
C LEU A 6 4.39 -43.75 -20.18
N SER A 7 3.24 -43.16 -20.53
CA SER A 7 3.16 -41.97 -21.38
C SER A 7 3.24 -40.75 -20.46
N THR A 8 4.42 -40.13 -20.38
CA THR A 8 4.59 -38.87 -19.65
C THR A 8 4.16 -37.73 -20.58
N THR A 9 2.91 -37.28 -20.44
CA THR A 9 2.47 -36.03 -21.08
C THR A 9 3.06 -34.87 -20.28
N LEU A 10 4.16 -34.30 -20.78
CA LEU A 10 4.75 -33.08 -20.27
C LEU A 10 3.82 -31.92 -20.67
N PHE A 11 3.04 -31.39 -19.72
CA PHE A 11 2.39 -30.09 -19.90
C PHE A 11 3.48 -29.03 -19.96
N LEU A 12 3.79 -28.54 -21.17
CA LEU A 12 4.49 -27.27 -21.29
C LEU A 12 3.53 -26.18 -20.81
N ILE A 13 3.76 -25.69 -19.60
CA ILE A 13 3.21 -24.41 -19.15
C ILE A 13 3.96 -23.35 -19.94
N THR A 14 3.34 -22.83 -21.00
CA THR A 14 3.79 -21.59 -21.65
C THR A 14 3.59 -20.46 -20.65
N PRO A 15 4.64 -19.71 -20.25
CA PRO A 15 4.42 -18.52 -19.43
C PRO A 15 3.56 -17.54 -20.23
N LEU A 16 2.49 -17.02 -19.61
CA LEU A 16 1.70 -15.94 -20.19
C LEU A 16 2.67 -14.77 -20.45
N LYS A 17 2.81 -14.37 -21.71
CA LYS A 17 3.44 -13.10 -22.05
C LYS A 17 2.43 -12.00 -21.76
N THR A 18 2.46 -11.45 -20.56
CA THR A 18 1.74 -10.21 -20.22
C THR A 18 2.30 -9.10 -21.11
N SER A 19 1.44 -8.39 -21.86
CA SER A 19 1.90 -7.33 -22.76
C SER A 19 2.33 -6.10 -21.96
N ALA A 20 3.32 -5.35 -22.46
CA ALA A 20 3.80 -4.12 -21.82
C ALA A 20 2.68 -3.07 -21.58
N SER A 21 1.60 -3.10 -22.38
CA SER A 21 0.42 -2.25 -22.17
C SER A 21 -0.40 -2.64 -20.94
N VAL A 22 -0.47 -3.94 -20.60
CA VAL A 22 -1.17 -4.45 -19.42
C VAL A 22 -0.35 -4.20 -18.14
N LEU A 23 0.99 -4.32 -18.22
CA LEU A 23 1.90 -3.96 -17.12
C LEU A 23 1.86 -2.45 -16.79
N LYS A 24 1.67 -1.62 -17.82
CA LYS A 24 1.55 -0.16 -17.66
C LYS A 24 0.24 0.24 -16.98
N SER A 25 -0.88 -0.38 -17.34
CA SER A 25 -2.17 -0.13 -16.68
C SER A 25 -2.17 -0.60 -15.22
N SER A 26 -1.55 -1.75 -14.91
CA SER A 26 -1.49 -2.23 -13.52
C SER A 26 -0.67 -1.34 -12.60
N TYR A 27 0.32 -0.62 -13.12
CA TYR A 27 1.17 0.25 -12.29
C TYR A 27 0.50 1.58 -11.96
N THR A 28 -0.29 2.13 -12.88
CA THR A 28 -1.15 3.29 -12.60
C THR A 28 -2.14 2.97 -11.49
N ASP A 29 -2.80 1.80 -11.53
CA ASP A 29 -3.73 1.37 -10.47
C ASP A 29 -3.07 1.38 -9.08
N ILE A 30 -1.80 0.97 -8.97
CA ILE A 30 -1.07 0.98 -7.69
C ILE A 30 -0.94 2.41 -7.15
N LEU A 31 -0.58 3.38 -7.99
CA LEU A 31 -0.43 4.77 -7.57
C LEU A 31 -1.77 5.45 -7.29
N GLU A 32 -2.84 5.06 -7.97
CA GLU A 32 -4.21 5.53 -7.70
C GLU A 32 -4.70 5.03 -6.33
N VAL A 33 -4.61 3.72 -6.10
CA VAL A 33 -5.09 3.12 -4.83
C VAL A 33 -4.23 3.57 -3.65
N ALA A 34 -2.92 3.74 -3.85
CA ALA A 34 -2.03 4.33 -2.85
C ALA A 34 -2.26 5.84 -2.64
N GLY A 35 -3.11 6.48 -3.44
CA GLY A 35 -3.48 7.89 -3.34
C GLY A 35 -2.46 8.86 -3.93
N ILE A 36 -1.31 8.38 -4.43
CA ILE A 36 -0.31 9.23 -5.11
C ILE A 36 -0.95 9.99 -6.26
N VAL A 37 -1.85 9.33 -6.98
CA VAL A 37 -2.86 9.98 -7.81
C VAL A 37 -4.19 9.94 -7.03
N PRO A 38 -4.81 11.06 -6.66
CA PRO A 38 -4.52 12.44 -7.06
C PRO A 38 -3.67 13.28 -6.07
N ASP A 39 -3.19 12.73 -4.94
CA ASP A 39 -2.61 13.56 -3.86
C ASP A 39 -1.35 14.33 -4.29
N VAL A 40 -0.50 13.69 -5.09
CA VAL A 40 0.79 14.22 -5.56
C VAL A 40 0.72 14.61 -7.04
N LEU A 41 -0.03 13.84 -7.83
CA LEU A 41 -0.09 13.95 -9.28
C LEU A 41 -1.54 13.94 -9.79
N PRO A 42 -1.88 14.75 -10.81
CA PRO A 42 -3.20 14.69 -11.44
C PRO A 42 -3.42 13.40 -12.26
N SER A 43 -2.35 12.83 -12.82
CA SER A 43 -2.36 11.57 -13.56
C SER A 43 -0.97 10.94 -13.57
N PHE A 44 -0.91 9.64 -13.89
CA PHE A 44 0.36 8.96 -14.14
C PHE A 44 0.25 7.91 -15.24
N ALA A 45 1.00 8.13 -16.32
CA ALA A 45 1.19 7.20 -17.42
C ALA A 45 2.68 6.84 -17.61
N GLY A 46 3.48 6.87 -16.55
CA GLY A 46 4.89 6.48 -16.55
C GLY A 46 5.09 4.97 -16.44
N THR A 47 6.31 4.57 -16.08
CA THR A 47 6.71 3.18 -15.75
C THR A 47 7.24 3.10 -14.32
N MET A 48 7.48 1.89 -13.82
CA MET A 48 8.07 1.71 -12.49
C MET A 48 9.51 2.22 -12.45
N LEU A 49 9.85 2.94 -11.37
CA LEU A 49 11.21 3.34 -11.03
C LEU A 49 11.81 2.38 -10.00
N GLY A 50 12.98 1.82 -10.32
CA GLY A 50 13.76 1.03 -9.36
C GLY A 50 14.51 1.93 -8.38
N LEU A 51 14.36 1.69 -7.08
CA LEU A 51 15.03 2.42 -6.00
C LEU A 51 15.93 1.48 -5.21
N GLN A 52 17.21 1.82 -5.06
CA GLN A 52 18.12 1.07 -4.20
C GLN A 52 18.76 2.00 -3.17
N PHE A 53 18.36 1.84 -1.91
CA PHE A 53 18.99 2.54 -0.80
C PHE A 53 20.37 1.94 -0.46
N PRO A 54 21.34 2.75 -0.01
CA PRO A 54 22.61 2.26 0.49
C PRO A 54 22.41 1.19 1.58
N GLY A 55 23.19 0.11 1.51
CA GLY A 55 23.10 -1.02 2.44
C GLY A 55 22.03 -2.07 2.08
N LEU A 56 21.10 -1.78 1.17
CA LEU A 56 20.17 -2.78 0.64
C LEU A 56 20.76 -3.52 -0.57
N PRO A 57 20.66 -4.86 -0.64
CA PRO A 57 21.29 -5.65 -1.69
C PRO A 57 20.65 -5.48 -3.07
N ASN A 58 19.36 -5.13 -3.10
CA ASN A 58 18.54 -5.03 -4.31
C ASN A 58 17.71 -3.75 -4.28
N THR A 59 17.05 -3.45 -5.40
CA THR A 59 16.00 -2.43 -5.42
C THR A 59 14.83 -2.84 -4.53
N ILE A 60 14.21 -1.87 -3.87
CA ILE A 60 12.99 -2.07 -3.09
C ILE A 60 11.79 -2.29 -4.01
N SER A 61 10.79 -3.01 -3.50
CA SER A 61 9.46 -3.02 -4.09
C SER A 61 8.80 -1.64 -3.91
N VAL A 62 7.90 -1.25 -4.81
CA VAL A 62 7.01 -0.09 -4.59
C VAL A 62 6.27 -0.29 -3.26
N GLY A 63 6.05 0.79 -2.52
CA GLY A 63 5.36 0.80 -1.23
C GLY A 63 6.10 0.10 -0.09
N ALA A 64 7.33 -0.38 -0.29
CA ALA A 64 8.09 -1.05 0.77
C ALA A 64 8.23 -0.17 2.02
N GLY A 65 7.96 -0.76 3.19
CA GLY A 65 8.27 -0.19 4.50
C GLY A 65 9.77 -0.21 4.78
N LEU A 66 10.33 0.96 5.06
CA LEU A 66 11.73 1.15 5.42
C LEU A 66 11.83 1.94 6.73
N SER A 67 12.85 1.62 7.52
CA SER A 67 13.23 2.41 8.70
C SER A 67 13.88 3.73 8.30
N VAL A 68 13.80 4.74 9.16
CA VAL A 68 14.47 6.03 8.96
C VAL A 68 15.98 5.87 8.77
N GLU A 69 16.59 4.86 9.37
CA GLU A 69 18.01 4.54 9.19
C GLU A 69 18.31 3.98 7.80
N GLN A 70 17.44 3.12 7.25
CA GLN A 70 17.62 2.57 5.89
C GLN A 70 17.50 3.65 4.81
N VAL A 71 16.77 4.72 5.08
CA VAL A 71 16.54 5.84 4.15
C VAL A 71 17.32 7.10 4.52
N ALA A 72 18.29 7.00 5.43
CA ALA A 72 19.09 8.14 5.86
C ALA A 72 19.95 8.73 4.72
N GLU A 73 20.34 7.89 3.76
CA GLU A 73 21.11 8.31 2.58
C GLU A 73 20.28 8.17 1.29
N ALA A 74 20.53 9.06 0.32
CA ALA A 74 19.79 9.08 -0.93
C ALA A 74 19.92 7.76 -1.71
N PRO A 75 18.83 7.25 -2.31
CA PRO A 75 18.89 6.01 -3.09
C PRO A 75 19.50 6.23 -4.47
N ALA A 76 19.96 5.14 -5.07
CA ALA A 76 20.20 5.06 -6.52
C ALA A 76 18.87 4.80 -7.25
N PHE A 77 18.68 5.46 -8.40
CA PHE A 77 17.49 5.34 -9.22
C PHE A 77 17.78 4.59 -10.52
N TYR A 78 16.89 3.69 -10.91
CA TYR A 78 17.03 2.84 -12.10
C TYR A 78 15.77 2.88 -12.95
N MET A 79 15.90 3.16 -14.24
CA MET A 79 14.82 3.09 -15.24
C MET A 79 15.11 1.94 -16.21
N THR A 80 14.60 0.76 -15.88
CA THR A 80 14.91 -0.48 -16.61
C THR A 80 14.13 -0.61 -17.93
N ASP A 81 12.93 -0.05 -18.02
CA ASP A 81 12.06 -0.18 -19.20
C ASP A 81 12.40 0.82 -20.32
N VAL A 82 12.97 1.98 -19.96
CA VAL A 82 13.25 3.10 -20.87
C VAL A 82 14.43 2.82 -21.84
N ILE A 83 15.26 1.81 -21.55
CA ILE A 83 16.36 1.39 -22.44
C ILE A 83 15.83 0.89 -23.80
N THR A 84 14.58 0.44 -23.88
CA THR A 84 14.00 -0.15 -25.10
C THR A 84 13.46 0.87 -26.12
N ASN A 85 13.16 2.12 -25.72
CA ASN A 85 12.50 3.11 -26.58
C ASN A 85 13.40 4.27 -27.05
N GLY A 86 14.70 4.27 -26.69
CA GLY A 86 15.66 5.22 -27.24
C GLY A 86 15.42 6.69 -26.86
N GLN A 87 14.63 6.97 -25.82
CA GLN A 87 14.55 8.32 -25.27
C GLN A 87 15.90 8.69 -24.68
N ARG A 88 16.57 9.63 -25.36
CA ARG A 88 17.83 10.22 -24.94
C ARG A 88 17.53 11.65 -24.52
N GLY A 89 17.95 12.01 -23.32
CA GLY A 89 17.75 13.36 -22.81
C GLY A 89 18.27 13.48 -21.39
N ASP A 90 18.07 14.67 -20.84
CA ASP A 90 18.27 14.94 -19.43
C ASP A 90 16.95 14.71 -18.69
N TYR A 91 17.04 14.22 -17.46
CA TYR A 91 15.90 13.93 -16.61
C TYR A 91 15.98 14.76 -15.34
N VAL A 92 14.82 14.94 -14.72
CA VAL A 92 14.70 15.51 -13.37
C VAL A 92 14.18 14.41 -12.45
N VAL A 93 14.86 14.17 -11.33
CA VAL A 93 14.37 13.32 -10.25
C VAL A 93 13.87 14.19 -9.12
N ILE A 94 12.64 13.96 -8.68
CA ILE A 94 11.99 14.66 -7.58
C ILE A 94 11.58 13.66 -6.51
N ILE A 95 11.82 13.98 -5.24
CA ILE A 95 11.26 13.25 -4.10
C ILE A 95 10.37 14.22 -3.29
N ALA A 96 9.15 13.80 -3.00
CA ALA A 96 8.17 14.57 -2.23
C ALA A 96 7.48 13.71 -1.16
N ASP A 97 7.09 14.35 -0.05
CA ASP A 97 6.30 13.75 1.04
C ASP A 97 4.94 14.47 1.15
N PRO A 98 3.83 13.84 0.71
CA PRO A 98 2.48 14.40 0.75
C PRO A 98 1.81 14.26 2.12
N ASP A 99 2.44 13.60 3.08
CA ASP A 99 1.77 13.12 4.29
C ASP A 99 2.25 13.85 5.55
N ALA A 100 2.84 15.04 5.42
CA ALA A 100 3.26 15.82 6.58
C ALA A 100 2.14 16.76 7.10
N PRO A 101 2.02 16.95 8.43
CA PRO A 101 2.74 16.25 9.49
C PRO A 101 2.36 14.78 9.68
N THR A 102 1.15 14.36 9.32
CA THR A 102 0.72 12.94 9.30
C THR A 102 -0.14 12.64 8.07
N PRO A 103 -0.27 11.37 7.62
CA PRO A 103 -1.14 11.06 6.48
C PRO A 103 -2.61 11.49 6.67
N GLN A 104 -3.03 11.66 7.93
CA GLN A 104 -4.36 12.08 8.35
C GLN A 104 -4.53 13.61 8.44
N ASP A 105 -3.45 14.33 8.77
CA ASP A 105 -3.38 15.79 8.77
C ASP A 105 -2.25 16.23 7.84
N ARG A 106 -2.65 16.69 6.66
CA ARG A 106 -1.76 17.09 5.56
C ARG A 106 -1.49 18.60 5.54
N SER A 107 -1.57 19.27 6.68
CA SER A 107 -1.37 20.72 6.76
C SER A 107 0.01 21.20 6.32
N PHE A 108 1.04 20.34 6.30
CA PHE A 108 2.39 20.65 5.79
C PHE A 108 2.76 19.83 4.54
N ALA A 109 1.77 19.25 3.86
CA ALA A 109 1.99 18.30 2.79
C ALA A 109 2.84 18.83 1.63
N ASN A 110 3.34 17.88 0.85
CA ASN A 110 4.26 18.05 -0.26
C ASN A 110 5.59 18.67 0.17
N ILE A 111 6.19 18.11 1.21
CA ILE A 111 7.55 18.47 1.61
C ILE A 111 8.51 18.04 0.51
N ARG A 112 9.37 18.97 0.09
CA ARG A 112 10.39 18.74 -0.93
C ARG A 112 11.61 18.04 -0.32
N HIS A 113 11.88 16.81 -0.78
CA HIS A 113 13.00 15.99 -0.30
C HIS A 113 14.18 15.93 -1.27
N LEU A 114 13.98 16.08 -2.58
CA LEU A 114 15.05 16.11 -3.59
C LEU A 114 14.55 16.80 -4.85
N VAL A 115 15.39 17.62 -5.49
CA VAL A 115 15.21 18.06 -6.89
C VAL A 115 16.56 17.97 -7.60
N ALA A 116 16.77 16.90 -8.35
CA ALA A 116 18.02 16.63 -9.07
C ALA A 116 17.81 16.78 -10.59
N PRO A 117 18.28 17.88 -11.21
CA PRO A 117 18.22 18.08 -12.65
C PRO A 117 19.38 17.35 -13.36
N ASN A 118 19.37 17.40 -14.69
CA ASN A 118 20.44 16.94 -15.56
C ASN A 118 20.85 15.48 -15.30
N MET A 119 19.91 14.66 -14.86
CA MET A 119 20.15 13.24 -14.65
C MET A 119 20.22 12.55 -16.01
N LYS A 120 21.21 11.70 -16.23
CA LYS A 120 21.37 10.91 -17.47
C LYS A 120 21.32 9.43 -17.15
N ILE A 121 20.72 8.64 -18.03
CA ILE A 121 20.70 7.18 -17.89
C ILE A 121 22.03 6.62 -18.40
N ASP A 122 22.69 5.78 -17.61
CA ASP A 122 23.88 5.05 -18.03
C ASP A 122 23.53 3.74 -18.79
N SER A 123 24.55 2.97 -19.17
CA SER A 123 24.35 1.72 -19.93
C SER A 123 23.62 0.61 -19.14
N LEU A 124 23.49 0.76 -17.83
CA LEU A 124 22.82 -0.19 -16.93
C LEU A 124 21.43 0.28 -16.51
N GLY A 125 20.95 1.41 -17.03
CA GLY A 125 19.66 1.99 -16.67
C GLY A 125 19.70 2.85 -15.41
N LYS A 126 20.88 3.04 -14.80
CA LYS A 126 21.01 3.89 -13.61
C LYS A 126 20.98 5.36 -14.01
N LEU A 127 20.19 6.15 -13.30
CA LEU A 127 20.27 7.60 -13.42
C LEU A 127 21.49 8.10 -12.66
N VAL A 128 22.43 8.68 -13.41
CA VAL A 128 23.67 9.24 -12.89
C VAL A 128 23.61 10.76 -12.96
N ASN A 129 24.09 11.37 -11.89
CA ASN A 129 24.04 12.81 -11.76
C ASN A 129 25.12 13.46 -12.62
N SER A 130 24.76 14.46 -13.42
CA SER A 130 25.74 15.22 -14.22
C SER A 130 26.02 16.61 -13.63
N THR A 131 25.25 17.05 -12.63
CA THR A 131 25.41 18.32 -11.90
C THR A 131 25.02 18.18 -10.43
N PRO A 132 25.31 19.13 -9.53
CA PRO A 132 24.69 19.15 -8.20
C PRO A 132 23.15 19.21 -8.28
N ALA A 133 22.46 18.78 -7.22
CA ALA A 133 21.01 18.94 -7.11
C ALA A 133 20.64 20.43 -6.93
N LEU A 134 19.44 20.83 -7.33
CA LEU A 134 18.87 22.14 -6.99
C LEU A 134 18.36 22.16 -5.55
N TRP A 135 17.97 21.00 -5.04
CA TRP A 135 17.65 20.75 -3.65
C TRP A 135 18.20 19.38 -3.28
N ASP A 136 19.22 19.36 -2.43
CA ASP A 136 19.88 18.11 -2.00
C ASP A 136 18.90 17.21 -1.23
N TYR A 137 19.21 15.92 -1.23
CA TYR A 137 18.40 14.93 -0.52
C TYR A 137 18.31 15.29 0.97
N VAL A 138 17.08 15.46 1.45
CA VAL A 138 16.77 15.56 2.88
C VAL A 138 16.24 14.19 3.31
N SER A 139 16.84 13.59 4.33
CA SER A 139 16.39 12.30 4.83
C SER A 139 14.97 12.40 5.42
N PRO A 140 14.10 11.40 5.19
CA PRO A 140 12.84 11.25 5.89
C PRO A 140 12.97 11.38 7.41
N ALA A 141 12.07 12.13 8.01
CA ALA A 141 11.99 12.31 9.47
C ALA A 141 10.52 12.52 9.89
N PRO A 142 9.62 11.57 9.58
CA PRO A 142 8.23 11.66 10.01
C PRO A 142 8.14 11.73 11.54
N PRO A 143 7.16 12.47 12.11
CA PRO A 143 7.04 12.62 13.56
C PRO A 143 6.91 11.29 14.32
N ASP A 144 7.37 11.28 15.57
CA ASP A 144 7.15 10.16 16.49
C ASP A 144 5.66 9.92 16.71
N GLY A 145 5.20 8.69 16.48
CA GLY A 145 3.80 8.30 16.57
C GLY A 145 2.98 8.52 15.30
N SER A 146 3.50 9.22 14.29
CA SER A 146 2.87 9.33 12.97
C SER A 146 2.84 7.97 12.28
N ALA A 147 1.75 7.71 11.55
CA ALA A 147 1.72 6.64 10.55
C ALA A 147 2.82 6.84 9.49
N PRO A 148 3.36 5.80 8.84
CA PRO A 148 4.36 5.98 7.81
C PRO A 148 3.90 6.88 6.66
N HIS A 149 4.76 7.80 6.24
CA HIS A 149 4.50 8.73 5.14
C HIS A 149 4.88 8.08 3.80
N ARG A 150 4.20 8.48 2.72
CA ARG A 150 4.46 8.05 1.34
C ARG A 150 5.50 8.94 0.67
N TYR A 151 6.77 8.56 0.73
CA TYR A 151 7.82 9.28 0.01
C TYR A 151 7.77 8.91 -1.47
N THR A 152 7.26 9.83 -2.27
CA THR A 152 7.00 9.65 -3.70
C THR A 152 8.21 10.10 -4.50
N VAL A 153 8.72 9.23 -5.38
CA VAL A 153 9.89 9.49 -6.22
C VAL A 153 9.46 9.48 -7.68
N LEU A 154 9.69 10.60 -8.37
CA LEU A 154 9.21 10.82 -9.73
C LEU A 154 10.35 11.22 -10.63
N VAL A 155 10.32 10.73 -11.87
CA VAL A 155 11.26 11.09 -12.93
C VAL A 155 10.51 11.74 -14.08
N TYR A 156 10.97 12.91 -14.48
CA TYR A 156 10.42 13.67 -15.59
C TYR A 156 11.45 13.82 -16.70
N GLN A 157 10.97 13.93 -17.94
CA GLN A 157 11.79 14.44 -19.03
C GLN A 157 12.10 15.91 -18.76
N GLN A 158 13.38 16.30 -18.73
CA GLN A 158 13.76 17.69 -18.45
C GLN A 158 13.51 18.58 -19.67
N PRO A 159 12.70 19.64 -19.56
CA PRO A 159 12.50 20.60 -20.64
C PRO A 159 13.71 21.56 -20.77
N PRO A 160 13.89 22.18 -21.95
CA PRO A 160 14.88 23.25 -22.13
C PRO A 160 14.62 24.41 -21.14
N GLY A 161 15.68 24.93 -20.53
CA GLY A 161 15.57 26.04 -19.57
C GLY A 161 15.08 25.65 -18.18
N PHE A 162 14.83 24.36 -17.91
CA PHE A 162 14.36 23.87 -16.60
C PHE A 162 15.19 24.41 -15.44
N VAL A 163 16.52 24.30 -15.51
CA VAL A 163 17.41 24.67 -14.41
C VAL A 163 17.27 26.15 -14.06
N GLU A 164 17.17 27.03 -15.06
CA GLU A 164 17.00 28.47 -14.84
C GLU A 164 15.65 28.75 -14.15
N ALA A 165 14.56 28.20 -14.69
CA ALA A 165 13.21 28.37 -14.12
C ALA A 165 13.11 27.79 -12.69
N ALA A 166 13.51 26.54 -12.49
CA ALA A 166 13.44 25.84 -11.22
C ALA A 166 14.28 26.52 -10.13
N THR A 167 15.46 27.05 -10.47
CA THR A 167 16.31 27.78 -9.50
C THR A 167 15.60 29.01 -8.92
N THR A 168 14.76 29.69 -9.71
CA THR A 168 13.99 30.84 -9.21
C THR A 168 12.87 30.46 -8.24
N LEU A 169 12.38 29.23 -8.31
CA LEU A 169 11.27 28.71 -7.51
C LEU A 169 11.74 28.02 -6.22
N ILE A 170 12.93 27.41 -6.25
CA ILE A 170 13.49 26.61 -5.15
C ILE A 170 14.42 27.44 -4.25
N ASN A 171 14.75 28.68 -4.62
CA ASN A 171 15.59 29.58 -3.80
C ASN A 171 14.92 30.04 -2.48
N ASN A 172 13.66 29.67 -2.24
CA ASN A 172 12.98 29.93 -0.99
C ASN A 172 13.48 28.95 0.08
N THR A 173 13.64 29.45 1.31
CA THR A 173 13.94 28.57 2.45
C THR A 173 12.72 27.74 2.88
N ASN A 174 11.55 27.97 2.27
CA ASN A 174 10.34 27.22 2.56
C ASN A 174 10.31 25.94 1.70
N TYR A 175 10.38 24.79 2.36
CA TYR A 175 10.40 23.46 1.74
C TYR A 175 9.14 22.64 2.05
N ILE A 176 8.19 23.24 2.78
CA ILE A 176 6.86 22.69 3.09
C ILE A 176 5.79 23.41 2.25
N GLU A 177 4.60 22.80 2.13
CA GLU A 177 3.46 23.34 1.35
C GLU A 177 3.81 23.62 -0.13
N TRP A 178 4.69 22.81 -0.72
CA TRP A 178 5.14 23.00 -2.10
C TRP A 178 4.23 22.24 -3.07
N SER A 179 3.46 22.96 -3.89
CA SER A 179 2.66 22.32 -4.95
C SER A 179 3.56 21.80 -6.06
N LEU A 180 3.69 20.46 -6.14
CA LEU A 180 4.44 19.80 -7.22
C LEU A 180 3.81 20.09 -8.59
N ASP A 181 2.48 20.16 -8.67
CA ASP A 181 1.77 20.44 -9.92
C ASP A 181 2.01 21.88 -10.41
N ASP A 182 1.99 22.87 -9.51
CA ASP A 182 2.34 24.26 -9.86
C ASP A 182 3.82 24.38 -10.25
N PHE A 183 4.70 23.65 -9.56
CA PHE A 183 6.12 23.63 -9.92
C PHE A 183 6.34 22.98 -11.29
N ALA A 184 5.70 21.84 -11.55
CA ALA A 184 5.80 21.13 -12.82
C ALA A 184 5.31 22.02 -13.96
N SER A 185 4.11 22.60 -13.84
CA SER A 185 3.54 23.50 -14.84
C SER A 185 4.39 24.75 -15.08
N THR A 186 4.94 25.38 -14.03
CA THR A 186 5.77 26.60 -14.15
C THR A 186 7.14 26.31 -14.77
N THR A 187 7.70 25.13 -14.50
CA THR A 187 9.01 24.73 -15.05
C THR A 187 8.92 24.03 -16.40
N GLY A 188 7.70 23.76 -16.88
CA GLY A 188 7.43 23.07 -18.13
C GLY A 188 7.64 21.55 -18.06
N LEU A 189 7.67 20.97 -16.87
CA LEU A 189 7.63 19.52 -16.72
C LEU A 189 6.24 19.03 -17.16
N GLU A 190 6.24 18.03 -18.02
CA GLU A 190 5.02 17.32 -18.43
C GLU A 190 4.74 16.17 -17.44
N GLU A 191 4.02 15.13 -17.87
CA GLU A 191 3.74 13.96 -17.05
C GLU A 191 5.03 13.17 -16.71
N PRO A 192 5.16 12.59 -15.50
CA PRO A 192 6.30 11.76 -15.15
C PRO A 192 6.46 10.56 -16.10
N VAL A 193 7.70 10.27 -16.49
CA VAL A 193 8.04 9.10 -17.33
C VAL A 193 8.28 7.83 -16.50
N ALA A 194 8.64 8.00 -15.23
CA ALA A 194 8.75 6.91 -14.26
C ALA A 194 8.44 7.40 -12.85
N GLY A 195 8.03 6.49 -11.97
CA GLY A 195 7.74 6.82 -10.58
C GLY A 195 7.73 5.59 -9.68
N THR A 196 7.80 5.81 -8.38
CA THR A 196 7.53 4.83 -7.32
C THR A 196 7.29 5.57 -6.00
N PHE A 197 6.99 4.85 -4.93
CA PHE A 197 7.00 5.39 -3.58
C PHE A 197 7.51 4.34 -2.59
N PHE A 198 7.90 4.77 -1.40
CA PHE A 198 8.19 3.91 -0.26
C PHE A 198 7.55 4.50 1.01
N LEU A 199 7.38 3.65 2.02
CA LEU A 199 6.81 4.05 3.31
C LEU A 199 7.92 4.13 4.35
N THR A 200 7.96 5.20 5.13
CA THR A 200 8.80 5.25 6.34
C THR A 200 8.06 6.02 7.43
N GLY A 201 8.19 5.53 8.66
CA GLY A 201 7.60 6.09 9.86
C GLY A 201 8.61 6.05 11.01
N SER A 202 8.26 6.67 12.13
CA SER A 202 8.98 6.50 13.38
C SER A 202 8.72 5.09 13.94
N ASN A 203 9.70 4.54 14.67
CA ASN A 203 9.79 3.13 15.12
C ASN A 203 8.60 2.58 15.95
N GLU A 204 7.58 3.39 16.24
CA GLU A 204 6.39 3.03 17.04
C GLU A 204 5.24 2.43 16.21
N THR A 205 5.18 2.68 14.89
CA THR A 205 4.23 1.95 14.02
C THR A 205 4.82 0.62 13.56
N ALA A 206 4.01 -0.44 13.53
CA ALA A 206 4.44 -1.75 13.05
C ALA A 206 5.18 -1.59 11.71
N ALA A 207 6.41 -2.08 11.64
CA ALA A 207 7.18 -2.06 10.40
C ALA A 207 6.31 -2.65 9.29
N HIS A 208 6.06 -1.86 8.23
CA HIS A 208 5.23 -2.23 7.09
C HIS A 208 5.89 -3.40 6.35
N SER A 209 5.68 -4.60 6.89
CA SER A 209 6.38 -5.86 6.65
C SER A 209 5.56 -7.00 7.24
N VAL A 210 5.62 -8.19 6.63
CA VAL A 210 4.91 -9.39 7.10
C VAL A 210 5.21 -9.67 8.58
N SER A 211 6.50 -9.63 8.97
CA SER A 211 6.91 -9.83 10.35
C SER A 211 6.41 -8.76 11.32
N GLY A 212 6.30 -7.51 10.86
CA GLY A 212 5.80 -6.41 11.70
C GLY A 212 4.31 -6.54 11.97
N VAL A 213 3.54 -6.93 10.96
CA VAL A 213 2.10 -7.21 11.11
C VAL A 213 1.88 -8.42 12.03
N ASP A 214 2.61 -9.51 11.85
CA ASP A 214 2.53 -10.69 12.73
C ASP A 214 2.80 -10.31 14.20
N ALA A 215 3.83 -9.49 14.45
CA ALA A 215 4.14 -8.99 15.79
C ALA A 215 3.02 -8.11 16.36
N ALA A 216 2.41 -7.25 15.54
CA ALA A 216 1.32 -6.37 15.95
C ALA A 216 0.03 -7.14 16.28
N PHE A 217 -0.26 -8.22 15.55
CA PHE A 217 -1.38 -9.13 15.85
C PHE A 217 -1.19 -9.83 17.20
N ALA A 218 0.05 -10.23 17.52
CA ALA A 218 0.36 -10.83 18.81
C ALA A 218 0.31 -9.80 19.96
N SER A 219 0.87 -8.61 19.78
CA SER A 219 0.92 -7.60 20.85
C SER A 219 -0.44 -6.96 21.15
N SER A 220 -1.34 -6.89 20.16
CA SER A 220 -2.72 -6.40 20.32
C SER A 220 -3.69 -7.43 20.89
N GLY A 221 -3.26 -8.68 21.07
CA GLY A 221 -4.10 -9.78 21.53
C GLY A 221 -5.04 -10.35 20.47
N ILE A 222 -5.07 -9.83 19.24
CA ILE A 222 -5.85 -10.43 18.13
C ILE A 222 -5.52 -11.92 18.00
N VAL A 223 -4.23 -12.25 18.15
CA VAL A 223 -3.79 -13.57 18.54
C VAL A 223 -3.54 -13.56 20.06
N PRO A 224 -4.24 -14.36 20.89
CA PRO A 224 -5.16 -15.44 20.52
C PRO A 224 -6.67 -15.08 20.56
N ASP A 225 -7.05 -13.84 20.89
CA ASP A 225 -8.44 -13.50 21.24
C ASP A 225 -9.43 -13.76 20.10
N LEU A 226 -9.06 -13.38 18.87
CA LEU A 226 -9.92 -13.50 17.68
C LEU A 226 -9.55 -14.72 16.84
N ILE A 227 -8.25 -14.97 16.63
CA ILE A 227 -7.74 -16.11 15.88
C ILE A 227 -6.65 -16.84 16.68
N PRO A 228 -6.61 -18.18 16.62
CA PRO A 228 -5.68 -18.96 17.45
C PRO A 228 -4.22 -18.90 16.98
N PHE A 229 -3.99 -18.54 15.72
CA PHE A 229 -2.68 -18.49 15.09
C PHE A 229 -2.73 -17.56 13.87
N PHE A 230 -1.63 -16.83 13.64
CA PHE A 230 -1.42 -16.02 12.46
C PHE A 230 0.05 -16.09 12.05
N SER A 231 0.28 -16.34 10.77
CA SER A 231 1.59 -16.24 10.15
C SER A 231 1.36 -15.77 8.73
N SER A 232 1.55 -14.47 8.52
CA SER A 232 1.27 -13.87 7.22
C SER A 232 2.29 -14.34 6.17
N SER A 233 1.80 -14.46 4.94
CA SER A 233 2.59 -14.77 3.74
C SER A 233 2.54 -13.62 2.72
N ALA A 234 1.74 -12.60 3.02
CA ALA A 234 1.54 -11.41 2.24
C ALA A 234 1.15 -10.25 3.17
N LEU A 235 1.38 -9.03 2.69
CA LEU A 235 0.88 -7.79 3.31
C LEU A 235 -0.48 -7.43 2.74
N LEU A 236 -1.43 -7.13 3.62
CA LEU A 236 -2.73 -6.58 3.26
C LEU A 236 -2.78 -5.11 3.66
N ASP A 237 -2.65 -4.23 2.68
CA ASP A 237 -2.82 -2.80 2.89
C ASP A 237 -4.27 -2.38 2.71
N ILE A 238 -4.69 -1.45 3.56
CA ILE A 238 -6.03 -0.89 3.56
C ILE A 238 -5.87 0.59 3.22
N SER A 239 -6.59 1.05 2.19
CA SER A 239 -6.55 2.43 1.72
C SER A 239 -7.91 3.08 1.94
N TYR A 240 -7.97 4.01 2.89
CA TYR A 240 -9.19 4.79 3.13
C TYR A 240 -9.13 6.12 2.38
N PRO A 241 -10.26 6.62 1.87
CA PRO A 241 -10.34 8.00 1.37
C PRO A 241 -9.91 8.99 2.45
N SER A 242 -9.05 9.94 2.08
CA SER A 242 -8.61 10.98 2.99
C SER A 242 -9.72 12.02 3.17
N THR A 243 -9.94 12.44 4.41
CA THR A 243 -10.80 13.61 4.70
C THR A 243 -10.02 14.93 4.59
N ALA A 244 -8.68 14.87 4.52
CA ALA A 244 -7.79 16.02 4.40
C ALA A 244 -7.45 16.38 2.94
N GLY A 245 -7.91 15.61 1.95
CA GLY A 245 -7.62 15.82 0.53
C GLY A 245 -8.52 15.00 -0.40
N ASN A 246 -8.19 14.96 -1.69
CA ASN A 246 -8.95 14.21 -2.70
C ASN A 246 -8.49 12.77 -2.90
N GLY A 247 -7.37 12.34 -2.30
CA GLY A 247 -6.86 10.98 -2.42
C GLY A 247 -7.14 10.13 -1.19
N SER A 248 -6.17 9.33 -0.78
CA SER A 248 -6.32 8.26 0.20
C SER A 248 -5.11 8.17 1.12
N PHE A 249 -5.22 7.38 2.19
CA PHE A 249 -4.12 7.07 3.08
C PHE A 249 -4.09 5.56 3.39
N ILE A 250 -2.88 5.02 3.49
CA ILE A 250 -2.66 3.61 3.86
C ILE A 250 -2.74 3.44 5.38
N VAL A 251 -3.40 2.38 5.81
CA VAL A 251 -3.51 1.99 7.22
C VAL A 251 -2.48 0.90 7.52
N ASN A 252 -1.64 1.17 8.51
CA ASN A 252 -0.75 0.21 9.11
C ASN A 252 -1.39 -0.45 10.33
N ALA A 253 -0.90 -1.65 10.62
CA ALA A 253 -1.37 -2.44 11.74
C ALA A 253 -1.24 -1.67 13.07
N GLY A 254 -2.36 -1.52 13.76
CA GLY A 254 -2.45 -0.86 15.07
C GLY A 254 -2.59 0.65 15.03
N MET A 255 -2.80 1.27 13.86
CA MET A 255 -3.08 2.71 13.78
C MET A 255 -4.37 3.10 14.48
N ASN A 256 -4.43 4.32 15.01
CA ASN A 256 -5.65 4.92 15.56
C ASN A 256 -6.38 5.72 14.48
N LEU A 257 -7.64 5.39 14.20
CA LEU A 257 -8.48 6.05 13.20
C LEU A 257 -9.80 6.53 13.81
N THR A 258 -10.24 7.73 13.45
CA THR A 258 -11.56 8.22 13.87
C THR A 258 -12.67 7.57 13.05
N VAL A 259 -13.90 7.63 13.59
CA VAL A 259 -15.09 7.09 12.90
C VAL A 259 -15.37 7.81 11.57
N GLU A 260 -14.97 9.06 11.44
CA GLU A 260 -15.10 9.84 10.20
C GLU A 260 -14.14 9.33 9.10
N GLN A 261 -12.90 8.98 9.48
CA GLN A 261 -11.88 8.50 8.53
C GLN A 261 -12.24 7.16 7.91
N ILE A 262 -12.99 6.34 8.65
CA ILE A 262 -13.38 4.97 8.26
C ILE A 262 -14.86 4.88 7.88
N ALA A 263 -15.52 6.01 7.64
CA ALA A 263 -16.94 6.03 7.29
C ALA A 263 -17.21 5.42 5.91
N ALA A 264 -16.30 5.62 4.96
CA ALA A 264 -16.38 5.02 3.62
C ALA A 264 -15.69 3.65 3.60
N GLU A 265 -16.17 2.73 2.76
CA GLU A 265 -15.49 1.45 2.55
C GLU A 265 -14.10 1.68 1.93
N PRO A 266 -13.03 1.04 2.45
CA PRO A 266 -11.69 1.22 1.92
C PRO A 266 -11.44 0.33 0.70
N GLU A 267 -10.37 0.63 -0.02
CA GLU A 267 -9.76 -0.29 -0.98
C GLU A 267 -8.69 -1.16 -0.32
N TYR A 268 -8.43 -2.33 -0.89
CA TYR A 268 -7.49 -3.30 -0.34
C TYR A 268 -6.40 -3.59 -1.36
N LEU A 269 -5.13 -3.58 -0.94
CA LEU A 269 -4.00 -3.96 -1.77
C LEU A 269 -3.26 -5.14 -1.16
N LEU A 270 -2.82 -6.05 -2.01
CA LEU A 270 -2.13 -7.26 -1.60
C LEU A 270 -0.73 -7.30 -2.20
N THR A 271 0.27 -7.53 -1.34
CA THR A 271 1.67 -7.70 -1.75
C THR A 271 2.17 -9.03 -1.24
N TYR A 272 2.47 -9.97 -2.13
CA TYR A 272 3.06 -11.27 -1.78
C TYR A 272 4.58 -11.22 -1.81
N GLU A 273 5.22 -11.83 -0.81
CA GLU A 273 6.69 -11.88 -0.76
C GLU A 273 7.29 -13.00 -1.64
N ALA A 274 6.54 -14.08 -1.96
CA ALA A 274 7.17 -15.25 -2.61
C ALA A 274 6.27 -16.22 -3.42
N VAL A 275 4.98 -15.98 -3.69
CA VAL A 275 4.12 -16.98 -4.37
C VAL A 275 3.13 -16.38 -5.37
N ASP A 276 3.05 -17.04 -6.52
CA ASP A 276 2.05 -16.88 -7.59
C ASP A 276 0.69 -17.45 -7.11
N SER A 277 -0.02 -16.72 -6.23
CA SER A 277 -1.36 -17.14 -5.80
C SER A 277 -2.42 -16.64 -6.78
N THR A 278 -2.71 -17.46 -7.79
CA THR A 278 -3.68 -17.12 -8.85
C THR A 278 -5.13 -17.42 -8.47
N GLY A 279 -5.47 -17.37 -7.17
CA GLY A 279 -6.79 -17.71 -6.63
C GLY A 279 -7.69 -16.50 -6.41
N SER A 280 -8.96 -16.75 -6.05
CA SER A 280 -9.77 -15.74 -5.37
C SER A 280 -9.51 -15.74 -3.87
N PHE A 281 -9.90 -14.64 -3.22
CA PHE A 281 -9.76 -14.45 -1.79
C PHE A 281 -11.11 -14.16 -1.14
N VAL A 282 -11.17 -14.45 0.16
CA VAL A 282 -12.23 -14.03 1.07
C VAL A 282 -11.65 -13.01 2.03
N LEU A 283 -12.29 -11.85 2.09
CA LEU A 283 -11.94 -10.75 2.98
C LEU A 283 -13.00 -10.61 4.07
N LEU A 284 -12.57 -10.58 5.32
CA LEU A 284 -13.44 -10.47 6.48
C LEU A 284 -12.95 -9.38 7.43
N MET A 285 -13.83 -8.42 7.76
CA MET A 285 -13.58 -7.39 8.77
C MET A 285 -14.45 -7.66 10.01
N LEU A 286 -13.82 -7.75 11.18
CA LEU A 286 -14.46 -8.07 12.45
C LEU A 286 -14.12 -7.06 13.55
N ASP A 287 -15.09 -6.82 14.44
CA ASP A 287 -14.90 -6.14 15.73
C ASP A 287 -15.03 -7.17 16.88
N PRO A 288 -13.93 -7.66 17.48
CA PRO A 288 -13.92 -8.61 18.58
C PRO A 288 -14.28 -7.98 19.94
N ASP A 289 -14.47 -6.66 19.98
CA ASP A 289 -14.53 -5.90 21.22
C ASP A 289 -15.94 -5.40 21.55
N ALA A 290 -16.94 -5.61 20.70
CA ALA A 290 -18.30 -5.11 20.96
C ALA A 290 -19.00 -5.79 22.15
N PRO A 291 -19.71 -5.05 23.03
CA PRO A 291 -19.93 -3.60 22.98
C PRO A 291 -18.75 -2.76 23.51
N THR A 292 -17.89 -3.31 24.37
CA THR A 292 -16.67 -2.66 24.85
C THR A 292 -15.56 -3.70 25.05
N PRO A 293 -14.27 -3.37 24.85
CA PRO A 293 -13.19 -4.35 24.98
C PRO A 293 -13.15 -5.10 26.35
N SER A 294 -13.61 -4.45 27.43
CA SER A 294 -13.66 -5.04 28.78
C SER A 294 -14.89 -5.90 29.06
N ASN A 295 -15.89 -5.87 28.19
CA ASN A 295 -17.13 -6.63 28.26
C ASN A 295 -17.66 -6.82 26.84
N ASN A 296 -17.11 -7.81 26.14
CA ASN A 296 -17.35 -8.05 24.72
C ASN A 296 -18.48 -9.07 24.49
N SER A 297 -19.62 -8.88 25.16
CA SER A 297 -20.74 -9.82 25.17
C SER A 297 -21.41 -10.09 23.81
N VAL A 298 -21.18 -9.23 22.82
CA VAL A 298 -21.66 -9.41 21.43
C VAL A 298 -20.51 -9.33 20.41
N ALA A 299 -19.30 -9.72 20.85
CA ALA A 299 -18.06 -9.71 20.08
C ALA A 299 -18.18 -10.33 18.68
N ASN A 300 -17.16 -10.05 17.88
CA ASN A 300 -17.01 -10.47 16.49
C ASN A 300 -18.15 -9.94 15.63
N VAL A 301 -18.38 -8.63 15.67
CA VAL A 301 -19.35 -8.00 14.77
C VAL A 301 -18.78 -8.03 13.36
N VAL A 302 -19.56 -8.52 12.39
CA VAL A 302 -19.17 -8.57 10.98
C VAL A 302 -19.36 -7.20 10.33
N HIS A 303 -18.26 -6.50 10.12
CA HIS A 303 -18.24 -5.22 9.42
C HIS A 303 -18.18 -5.38 7.91
N LEU A 304 -17.50 -6.40 7.40
CA LEU A 304 -17.47 -6.74 5.97
C LEU A 304 -17.20 -8.23 5.82
N LEU A 305 -17.88 -8.89 4.89
CA LEU A 305 -17.51 -10.22 4.40
C LEU A 305 -17.69 -10.26 2.89
N ALA A 306 -16.58 -10.09 2.16
CA ALA A 306 -16.52 -10.16 0.71
C ALA A 306 -15.79 -11.44 0.27
N HIS A 307 -16.19 -11.99 -0.87
CA HIS A 307 -15.56 -13.16 -1.48
C HIS A 307 -15.41 -12.95 -2.99
N GLY A 308 -14.75 -13.85 -3.71
CA GLY A 308 -14.48 -13.66 -5.13
C GLY A 308 -13.56 -12.47 -5.41
N LEU A 309 -12.71 -12.08 -4.46
CA LEU A 309 -11.73 -11.01 -4.66
C LEU A 309 -10.54 -11.55 -5.44
N HIS A 310 -10.10 -10.83 -6.47
CA HIS A 310 -8.94 -11.19 -7.27
C HIS A 310 -7.99 -10.00 -7.40
N PRO A 311 -6.67 -10.24 -7.50
CA PRO A 311 -5.73 -9.16 -7.73
C PRO A 311 -5.91 -8.59 -9.15
N SER A 312 -5.81 -7.27 -9.30
CA SER A 312 -5.87 -6.63 -10.63
C SER A 312 -4.62 -6.84 -11.47
N SER A 313 -3.53 -7.30 -10.86
CA SER A 313 -2.21 -7.41 -11.44
C SER A 313 -1.38 -8.54 -10.80
N ASP A 314 -0.16 -8.74 -11.29
CA ASP A 314 0.79 -9.68 -10.70
C ASP A 314 1.13 -9.27 -9.25
N LEU A 315 1.02 -10.22 -8.32
CA LEU A 315 1.08 -10.01 -6.86
C LEU A 315 2.44 -9.58 -6.29
N ASN A 316 3.47 -9.43 -7.13
CA ASN A 316 4.85 -9.19 -6.69
C ASN A 316 5.15 -7.72 -6.33
N VAL A 317 4.26 -6.77 -6.68
CA VAL A 317 4.58 -5.33 -6.67
C VAL A 317 3.40 -4.50 -6.16
N TYR A 318 2.54 -5.01 -5.28
CA TYR A 318 1.17 -4.52 -4.99
C TYR A 318 0.16 -4.86 -6.07
N ALA A 319 -0.94 -5.49 -5.66
CA ALA A 319 -2.10 -5.70 -6.50
C ALA A 319 -3.37 -5.30 -5.76
N PRO A 320 -4.06 -4.24 -6.22
CA PRO A 320 -5.41 -3.94 -5.78
C PRO A 320 -6.33 -5.15 -5.91
N LEU A 321 -7.05 -5.48 -4.84
CA LEU A 321 -8.06 -6.53 -4.87
C LEU A 321 -9.35 -5.96 -5.47
N LYS A 322 -9.82 -6.60 -6.54
CA LYS A 322 -11.08 -6.28 -7.21
C LYS A 322 -12.09 -7.37 -6.89
N ASN A 323 -13.26 -6.95 -6.45
CA ASN A 323 -14.35 -7.86 -6.15
C ASN A 323 -15.14 -8.16 -7.43
N THR A 324 -15.50 -9.44 -7.62
CA THR A 324 -16.31 -9.91 -8.76
C THR A 324 -17.70 -10.41 -8.34
N THR A 325 -18.00 -10.42 -7.04
CA THR A 325 -19.27 -10.95 -6.48
C THR A 325 -19.86 -10.03 -5.41
N PRO A 326 -21.18 -10.07 -5.15
CA PRO A 326 -21.77 -9.37 -4.01
C PRO A 326 -21.17 -9.84 -2.69
N ALA A 327 -20.99 -8.94 -1.73
CA ALA A 327 -20.57 -9.31 -0.39
C ALA A 327 -21.65 -10.16 0.31
N LEU A 328 -21.24 -11.12 1.14
CA LEU A 328 -22.17 -11.81 2.04
C LEU A 328 -22.61 -10.90 3.19
N ALA A 329 -21.78 -9.90 3.51
CA ALA A 329 -22.11 -8.80 4.40
C ALA A 329 -21.41 -7.54 3.88
N ASP A 330 -22.18 -6.60 3.32
CA ASP A 330 -21.64 -5.30 2.86
C ASP A 330 -20.96 -4.52 3.99
N TYR A 331 -20.06 -3.60 3.62
CA TYR A 331 -19.37 -2.75 4.57
C TYR A 331 -20.34 -2.01 5.49
N TYR A 332 -20.17 -2.24 6.79
CA TYR A 332 -20.85 -1.53 7.85
C TYR A 332 -19.81 -0.67 8.57
N PRO A 333 -19.88 0.67 8.49
CA PRO A 333 -18.86 1.52 9.09
C PRO A 333 -18.73 1.28 10.60
N PRO A 334 -17.51 1.24 11.13
CA PRO A 334 -17.26 1.21 12.58
C PRO A 334 -18.00 2.32 13.35
N THR A 335 -18.81 1.92 14.34
CA THR A 335 -19.52 2.84 15.25
C THR A 335 -19.41 2.38 16.70
N PRO A 336 -18.19 2.35 17.28
CA PRO A 336 -18.00 1.90 18.65
C PRO A 336 -18.78 2.81 19.63
N PRO A 337 -19.35 2.28 20.73
CA PRO A 337 -20.16 3.07 21.65
C PRO A 337 -19.40 4.25 22.27
N SER A 338 -20.09 5.36 22.50
CA SER A 338 -19.52 6.51 23.21
C SER A 338 -19.11 6.12 24.64
N GLY A 339 -17.90 6.49 25.03
CA GLY A 339 -17.32 6.13 26.33
C GLY A 339 -16.65 4.74 26.37
N SER A 340 -16.73 3.95 25.29
CA SER A 340 -15.92 2.74 25.14
C SER A 340 -14.44 3.11 24.93
N ALA A 341 -13.53 2.25 25.38
CA ALA A 341 -12.15 2.27 24.91
C ALA A 341 -12.12 1.93 23.41
N PRO A 342 -11.08 2.32 22.64
CA PRO A 342 -11.01 1.98 21.22
C PRO A 342 -11.13 0.47 20.95
N HIS A 343 -11.88 0.11 19.91
CA HIS A 343 -12.09 -1.27 19.45
C HIS A 343 -11.07 -1.63 18.39
N ARG A 344 -10.69 -2.91 18.30
CA ARG A 344 -9.80 -3.50 17.29
C ARG A 344 -10.59 -3.92 16.06
N TYR A 345 -10.61 -3.12 15.01
CA TYR A 345 -11.18 -3.53 13.74
C TYR A 345 -10.16 -4.36 12.97
N THR A 346 -10.38 -5.67 12.92
CA THR A 346 -9.44 -6.64 12.36
C THR A 346 -9.90 -7.10 10.98
N ILE A 347 -9.05 -6.93 9.97
CA ILE A 347 -9.29 -7.36 8.60
C ILE A 347 -8.41 -8.59 8.34
N LEU A 348 -9.02 -9.67 7.89
CA LEU A 348 -8.38 -10.95 7.60
C LEU A 348 -8.63 -11.33 6.14
N LEU A 349 -7.59 -11.78 5.45
CA LEU A 349 -7.65 -12.28 4.09
C LEU A 349 -7.33 -13.78 4.07
N TYR A 350 -8.19 -14.56 3.43
CA TYR A 350 -8.06 -16.02 3.29
C TYR A 350 -8.03 -16.40 1.81
N ALA A 351 -7.35 -17.50 1.47
CA ALA A 351 -7.59 -18.15 0.17
C ALA A 351 -9.03 -18.64 0.12
N GLU A 352 -9.73 -18.36 -0.97
CA GLU A 352 -11.09 -18.86 -1.16
C GLU A 352 -11.07 -20.34 -1.58
N PRO A 353 -11.67 -21.25 -0.80
CA PRO A 353 -11.75 -22.65 -1.17
C PRO A 353 -12.79 -22.89 -2.26
N GLU A 354 -12.67 -24.02 -2.97
CA GLU A 354 -13.69 -24.44 -3.93
C GLU A 354 -15.07 -24.59 -3.27
N GLY A 355 -16.09 -24.06 -3.93
CA GLY A 355 -17.48 -24.05 -3.44
C GLY A 355 -17.68 -23.21 -2.18
N PHE A 356 -16.86 -22.18 -1.96
CA PHE A 356 -16.98 -21.29 -0.81
C PHE A 356 -18.38 -20.66 -0.72
N ALA A 357 -18.89 -20.11 -1.82
CA ALA A 357 -20.17 -19.40 -1.87
C ALA A 357 -21.33 -20.25 -1.34
N GLU A 358 -21.43 -21.52 -1.78
CA GLU A 358 -22.47 -22.43 -1.32
C GLU A 358 -22.30 -22.84 0.14
N LYS A 359 -21.05 -23.00 0.62
CA LYS A 359 -20.78 -23.37 2.01
C LYS A 359 -21.03 -22.22 2.98
N ALA A 360 -20.83 -20.98 2.54
CA ALA A 360 -20.96 -19.79 3.36
C ALA A 360 -22.43 -19.30 3.47
N GLU A 361 -23.32 -19.82 2.62
CA GLU A 361 -24.74 -19.44 2.60
C GLU A 361 -25.40 -19.60 3.97
N GLY A 362 -25.99 -18.51 4.47
CA GLY A 362 -26.71 -18.50 5.75
C GLY A 362 -25.84 -18.63 7.00
N LEU A 363 -24.50 -18.61 6.88
CA LEU A 363 -23.61 -18.68 8.05
C LEU A 363 -23.34 -17.32 8.70
N VAL A 364 -23.63 -16.21 8.01
CA VAL A 364 -23.54 -14.87 8.58
C VAL A 364 -24.83 -14.55 9.34
N PRO A 365 -24.78 -14.25 10.66
CA PRO A 365 -25.94 -13.81 11.42
C PRO A 365 -26.55 -12.54 10.82
N ALA A 366 -27.89 -12.46 10.77
CA ALA A 366 -28.58 -11.31 10.19
C ALA A 366 -28.31 -9.99 10.94
N ASP A 367 -28.09 -10.08 12.25
CA ASP A 367 -27.71 -8.96 13.12
C ASP A 367 -26.18 -8.74 13.18
N ARG A 368 -25.40 -9.58 12.50
CA ARG A 368 -23.94 -9.53 12.34
C ARG A 368 -23.14 -9.67 13.64
N ILE A 369 -23.78 -9.87 14.78
CA ILE A 369 -23.12 -9.96 16.09
C ILE A 369 -22.82 -11.40 16.49
N SER A 370 -21.94 -11.60 17.47
CA SER A 370 -21.61 -12.92 18.00
C SER A 370 -21.17 -13.92 16.93
N PHE A 371 -20.49 -13.43 15.89
CA PHE A 371 -20.02 -14.26 14.78
C PHE A 371 -18.98 -15.26 15.29
N ASN A 372 -19.21 -16.55 15.02
CA ASN A 372 -18.26 -17.59 15.39
C ASN A 372 -17.29 -17.83 14.23
N LEU A 373 -16.19 -17.07 14.21
CA LEU A 373 -15.15 -17.18 13.17
C LEU A 373 -14.58 -18.61 13.08
N THR A 374 -14.37 -19.29 14.21
CA THR A 374 -13.80 -20.66 14.22
C THR A 374 -14.74 -21.64 13.53
N ASP A 375 -16.04 -21.60 13.84
CA ASP A 375 -17.05 -22.45 13.19
C ASP A 375 -17.24 -22.09 11.72
N PHE A 376 -17.21 -20.79 11.38
CA PHE A 376 -17.27 -20.32 10.00
C PHE A 376 -16.11 -20.85 9.16
N VAL A 377 -14.87 -20.71 9.65
CA VAL A 377 -13.66 -21.25 9.00
C VAL A 377 -13.75 -22.76 8.83
N ALA A 378 -14.22 -23.49 9.85
CA ALA A 378 -14.37 -24.94 9.78
C ALA A 378 -15.42 -25.39 8.75
N LYS A 379 -16.57 -24.71 8.68
CA LYS A 379 -17.66 -25.03 7.74
C LYS A 379 -17.36 -24.68 6.29
N THR A 380 -16.66 -23.57 6.08
CA THR A 380 -16.31 -23.08 4.73
C THR A 380 -15.03 -23.70 4.18
N GLY A 381 -14.11 -24.09 5.06
CA GLY A 381 -12.81 -24.67 4.69
C GLY A 381 -11.74 -23.63 4.40
N LEU A 382 -11.86 -22.40 4.92
CA LEU A 382 -10.92 -21.30 4.65
C LEU A 382 -9.48 -21.55 5.14
N GLY A 383 -9.30 -22.40 6.15
CA GLY A 383 -7.98 -22.62 6.75
C GLY A 383 -7.50 -21.42 7.57
N ALA A 384 -6.20 -21.14 7.53
CA ALA A 384 -5.60 -20.01 8.24
C ALA A 384 -5.58 -18.75 7.36
N PRO A 385 -5.66 -17.53 7.95
CA PRO A 385 -5.55 -16.31 7.18
C PRO A 385 -4.14 -16.16 6.59
N LEU A 386 -4.08 -15.72 5.33
CA LEU A 386 -2.85 -15.52 4.55
C LEU A 386 -2.21 -14.16 4.79
N ALA A 387 -3.05 -13.17 5.05
CA ALA A 387 -2.67 -11.79 5.33
C ALA A 387 -3.75 -11.17 6.24
N GLY A 388 -3.43 -10.04 6.82
CA GLY A 388 -4.34 -9.33 7.69
C GLY A 388 -3.77 -7.98 8.06
N ASN A 389 -4.63 -7.11 8.56
CA ASN A 389 -4.27 -5.81 9.07
C ASN A 389 -5.35 -5.41 10.10
N PHE A 390 -5.08 -4.42 10.92
CA PHE A 390 -6.07 -3.94 11.90
C PHE A 390 -5.80 -2.50 12.29
N PHE A 391 -6.81 -1.84 12.81
CA PHE A 391 -6.69 -0.51 13.39
C PHE A 391 -7.58 -0.40 14.62
N TYR A 392 -7.32 0.62 15.44
CA TYR A 392 -8.17 1.00 16.55
C TYR A 392 -9.10 2.13 16.13
N SER A 393 -10.37 2.06 16.55
CA SER A 393 -11.27 3.21 16.44
C SER A 393 -12.16 3.36 17.67
N GLY A 394 -12.49 4.62 17.99
CA GLY A 394 -13.29 5.02 19.14
C GLY A 394 -13.79 6.45 18.97
N GLN A 395 -14.91 6.80 19.61
CA GLN A 395 -15.52 8.14 19.51
C GLN A 395 -14.60 9.29 19.99
N ASN A 396 -13.63 8.99 20.86
CA ASN A 396 -12.67 9.96 21.39
C ASN A 396 -11.22 9.48 21.21
N ILE A 397 -10.95 8.75 20.12
CA ILE A 397 -9.60 8.25 19.87
C ILE A 397 -8.66 9.41 19.56
N THR A 398 -7.45 9.35 20.12
CA THR A 398 -6.39 10.32 19.79
C THR A 398 -5.63 9.77 18.59
N ILE A 399 -5.63 10.53 17.48
CA ILE A 399 -4.74 10.28 16.36
C ILE A 399 -3.37 10.83 16.76
N SER A 400 -2.32 10.03 16.63
CA SER A 400 -0.93 10.44 16.81
C SER A 400 -0.26 10.71 15.47
#